data_AF-A0A494ZQT0-F1
#
_entry.id   AF-A0A494ZQT0-F1
#
_cell.length_a   1.000
_cell.length_b   1.000
_cell.length_c   1.000
_cell.angle_alpha   90.00
_cell.angle_beta   90.00
_cell.angle_gamma   90.00
#
_symmetry.space_group_name_H-M   'P 1'
#
loop_
_entity.id
_entity.type
_entity.pdbx_description
1 polymer ?
#
loop_
_entity_poly.entity_id
_entity_poly.type
_entity_poly.pdbx_seq_one_letter_code
_entity_poly.pdbx_strand_id
1 'polypeptide(L)' 'MSVKGSPGVTDASNLLRGKNDSFPFMMFGPGETKMAHKTDEYVWKDYYFAFFDIYKELILGLAK' A
#
# COMPACT_ATOMS: atom_id res chain seq x y z
N MET A 1 11.72 -5.76 11.19
CA MET A 1 11.53 -4.86 10.02
C MET A 1 10.70 -3.68 10.50
N SER A 2 11.24 -2.46 10.50
CA SER A 2 10.49 -1.26 10.92
C SER A 2 9.58 -0.83 9.77
N VAL A 3 8.27 -0.84 10.00
CA VAL A 3 7.28 -0.28 9.06
C VAL A 3 7.46 1.23 9.05
N LYS A 4 7.78 1.79 7.89
CA LYS A 4 7.92 3.24 7.70
C LYS A 4 6.74 3.74 6.88
N GLY A 5 6.03 4.74 7.39
CA GLY A 5 4.96 5.40 6.64
C GLY A 5 5.52 6.19 5.46
N SER A 6 4.75 6.27 4.37
CA SER A 6 5.04 7.20 3.28
C SER A 6 4.87 8.64 3.78
N PRO A 7 5.87 9.53 3.64
CA PRO A 7 5.62 10.95 3.81
C PRO A 7 4.66 11.44 2.72
N GLY A 8 3.61 12.15 3.10
CA GLY A 8 2.61 12.71 2.17
C GLY A 8 1.17 12.30 2.50
N VAL A 9 0.22 13.17 2.14
CA VAL A 9 -1.21 12.85 2.19
C VAL A 9 -1.57 12.03 0.96
N THR A 10 -2.37 10.99 1.14
CA THR A 10 -2.95 10.21 0.03
C THR A 10 -4.46 10.37 0.01
N ASP A 11 -5.09 10.11 -1.12
CA ASP A 11 -6.56 10.10 -1.24
C ASP A 11 -7.23 9.11 -0.28
N ALA A 12 -6.50 8.06 0.10
CA ALA A 12 -6.97 7.05 1.05
C ALA A 12 -7.22 7.62 2.46
N SER A 13 -6.64 8.79 2.81
CA SER A 13 -6.98 9.51 4.04
C SER A 13 -8.47 9.91 4.11
N ASN A 14 -9.13 10.10 2.97
CA ASN A 14 -10.57 10.39 2.94
C ASN A 14 -11.41 9.18 3.39
N LEU A 15 -10.89 7.96 3.29
CA LEU A 15 -11.57 6.73 3.73
C LEU A 15 -11.60 6.59 5.26
N LEU A 16 -10.74 7.33 5.97
CA LEU A 16 -10.64 7.34 7.43
C LEU A 16 -11.51 8.42 8.09
N ARG A 17 -12.19 9.28 7.31
CA ARG A 17 -13.05 10.33 7.88
C ARG A 17 -14.16 9.71 8.74
N GLY A 18 -14.26 10.16 9.99
CA GLY A 18 -15.25 9.65 10.95
C GLY A 18 -14.98 8.23 11.46
N LYS A 19 -13.80 7.65 11.14
CA LYS A 19 -13.32 6.40 11.74
C LYS A 19 -12.46 6.74 12.96
N ASN A 20 -12.47 5.86 13.95
CA ASN A 20 -11.59 5.96 15.11
C ASN A 20 -10.29 5.17 14.88
N ASP A 21 -9.36 5.30 15.82
CA ASP A 21 -8.04 4.65 15.74
C ASP A 21 -8.08 3.12 15.76
N SER A 22 -9.23 2.52 16.09
CA SER A 22 -9.43 1.06 16.06
C SER A 22 -9.89 0.53 14.69
N PHE A 23 -10.16 1.41 13.72
CA PHE A 23 -10.61 0.98 12.40
C PHE A 23 -9.45 0.34 11.61
N PRO A 24 -9.57 -0.93 11.18
CA PRO A 24 -8.51 -1.58 10.42
C PRO A 24 -8.39 -0.93 9.05
N PHE A 25 -7.20 -0.45 8.72
CA PHE A 25 -6.91 0.22 7.47
C PHE A 25 -5.50 -0.08 6.99
N MET A 26 -5.36 -0.25 5.68
CA MET A 26 -4.07 -0.51 5.05
C MET A 26 -4.03 0.19 3.69
N MET A 27 -2.95 0.92 3.45
CA MET A 27 -2.63 1.50 2.14
C MET A 27 -1.15 1.26 1.90
N PHE A 28 -0.84 0.49 0.86
CA PHE A 28 0.48 0.02 0.53
C PHE A 28 0.51 -0.39 -0.95
N GLY A 29 1.69 -0.29 -1.55
CA GLY A 29 1.91 -0.57 -2.96
C GLY A 29 3.37 -1.00 -3.21
N PRO A 30 3.68 -1.56 -4.39
CA PRO A 30 5.01 -2.09 -4.69
C PRO A 30 6.07 -1.00 -4.98
N GLY A 31 5.66 0.27 -5.09
CA GLY A 31 6.53 1.39 -5.46
C GLY A 31 7.55 1.74 -4.37
N GLU A 32 8.67 2.32 -4.80
CA GLU A 32 9.69 2.86 -3.89
C GLU A 32 9.40 4.35 -3.63
N THR A 33 8.95 4.68 -2.41
CA THR A 33 8.58 6.05 -2.03
C THR A 33 9.70 7.06 -2.24
N LYS A 34 10.98 6.67 -2.08
CA LYS A 34 12.11 7.57 -2.34
C LYS A 34 12.32 7.90 -3.82
N MET A 35 11.71 7.14 -4.72
CA MET A 35 11.82 7.32 -6.17
C MET A 35 10.60 7.98 -6.79
N ALA A 36 9.50 8.13 -6.03
CA ALA A 36 8.29 8.79 -6.51
C ALA A 36 8.58 10.22 -7.02
N HIS A 37 7.97 10.58 -8.16
CA HIS A 37 8.06 11.89 -8.80
C HIS A 37 9.46 12.29 -9.28
N LYS A 38 10.33 11.32 -9.56
CA LYS A 38 11.63 11.54 -10.20
C LYS A 38 11.59 11.10 -11.66
N THR A 39 12.46 11.68 -12.47
CA THR A 39 12.56 11.34 -13.91
C THR A 39 12.97 9.89 -14.15
N ASP A 40 13.64 9.27 -13.19
CA ASP A 40 14.12 7.89 -13.19
C ASP A 40 13.33 6.99 -12.23
N GLU A 41 12.06 7.32 -11.97
CA GLU A 41 11.17 6.51 -11.13
C GLU A 41 11.07 5.07 -11.64
N TYR A 42 11.15 4.09 -10.72
CA TYR A 42 11.11 2.68 -11.04
C TYR A 42 10.41 1.85 -9.96
N VAL A 43 10.15 0.59 -10.29
CA VAL A 43 9.64 -0.44 -9.37
C VAL A 43 10.47 -1.71 -9.48
N TRP A 44 10.66 -2.42 -8.37
CA TRP A 44 11.29 -3.74 -8.37
C TRP A 44 10.30 -4.78 -8.90
N LYS A 45 10.71 -5.55 -9.92
CA LYS A 45 9.84 -6.56 -10.55
C LYS A 45 9.34 -7.60 -9.54
N ASP A 46 10.20 -8.06 -8.65
CA ASP A 46 9.84 -9.06 -7.65
C ASP A 46 8.76 -8.54 -6.70
N TYR A 47 8.82 -7.25 -6.33
CA TYR A 47 7.78 -6.62 -5.50
C TYR A 47 6.48 -6.44 -6.28
N TYR A 48 6.58 -6.03 -7.54
CA TYR A 48 5.41 -5.93 -8.42
C TYR A 48 4.69 -7.29 -8.54
N PHE A 49 5.42 -8.39 -8.72
CA PHE A 49 4.84 -9.72 -8.79
C PHE A 49 4.28 -10.20 -7.45
N ALA A 50 4.96 -9.94 -6.33
CA ALA A 50 4.49 -10.31 -5.00
C ALA A 50 3.13 -9.69 -4.65
N PHE A 51 2.84 -8.48 -5.13
CA PHE A 51 1.55 -7.84 -4.90
C PHE A 51 0.37 -8.57 -5.57
N PHE A 52 0.60 -9.30 -6.67
CA PHE A 52 -0.47 -10.15 -7.23
C PHE A 52 -0.88 -11.25 -6.27
N ASP A 53 0.07 -11.85 -5.58
CA ASP A 53 -0.20 -12.93 -4.64
C ASP A 53 -0.87 -12.38 -3.38
N ILE A 54 -0.41 -11.24 -2.86
CA ILE A 54 -1.06 -10.54 -1.74
C ILE A 54 -2.54 -10.24 -2.06
N TYR A 55 -2.85 -9.69 -3.24
CA TYR A 55 -4.23 -9.40 -3.61
C TYR A 55 -5.08 -10.66 -3.75
N LYS A 56 -4.55 -11.74 -4.35
CA LYS A 56 -5.26 -13.02 -4.45
C LYS A 56 -5.55 -13.58 -3.07
N GLU A 57 -4.56 -13.63 -2.19
CA GLU A 57 -4.71 -14.16 -0.83
C GLU A 57 -5.72 -13.35 -0.03
N LEU A 58 -5.67 -12.01 -0.10
CA LEU A 58 -6.62 -11.15 0.58
C LEU A 58 -8.05 -11.37 0.07
N ILE A 59 -8.27 -11.29 -1.24
CA ILE A 59 -9.61 -11.37 -1.83
C ILE A 59 -10.19 -12.78 -1.66
N LEU A 60 -9.42 -13.83 -1.97
CA LEU A 60 -9.88 -15.22 -1.87
C LEU A 60 -9.94 -15.71 -0.42
N GLY A 61 -9.13 -15.14 0.47
CA GLY A 61 -9.21 -15.39 1.92
C GLY A 61 -10.44 -14.77 2.56
N LEU A 62 -10.87 -13.59 2.09
CA LEU A 62 -12.09 -12.91 2.55
C LEU A 62 -13.39 -13.50 1.97
N ALA A 63 -13.31 -14.21 0.84
CA ALA A 63 -14.46 -14.84 0.19
C ALA A 63 -14.85 -16.20 0.77
N LYS A 64 -14.21 -16.63 1.86
CA LYS A 64 -14.51 -17.85 2.62
C LYS A 64 -15.38 -17.53 3.83
#